data_AF-A0A6V8KWF0-F1
#
_entry.id   AF-A0A6V8KWF0-F1
#
_cell.length_a   1.000
_cell.length_b   1.000
_cell.length_c   1.000
_cell.angle_alpha   90.00
_cell.angle_beta   90.00
_cell.angle_gamma   90.00
#
_symmetry.space_group_name_H-M   'P 1'
#
loop_
_entity.id
_entity.type
_entity.pdbx_description
1 polymer ?
#
loop_
_entity_poly.entity_id
_entity_poly.type
_entity_poly.pdbx_seq_one_letter_code
_entity_poly.pdbx_strand_id
1 'polypeptide(L)'
;MAETMLGGDVNQIREAASAYRLLGDHLVSSGGQVTATTDGLVAGLQEQLSSARATLMSTLQGVNDESRAAVSKFGGIMWTGANRAQVEEVSAELDAHVNETTARIQGIIEAFGAELDRLGAELTDVSTQFNAVAVSAGESAVSLGDAMDAQANQLDDVMNTGVTRV
;
A
#
# COMPACT_ATOMS: atom_id res chain seq x y z
N MET A 1 -7.08 31.70 -53.08
CA MET A 1 -5.86 31.07 -52.54
C MET A 1 -6.31 29.97 -51.59
N ALA A 2 -6.64 28.80 -52.15
CA ALA A 2 -7.07 27.61 -51.40
C ALA A 2 -6.03 26.50 -51.63
N GLU A 3 -4.76 26.83 -51.37
CA GLU A 3 -3.62 25.97 -51.63
C GLU A 3 -2.99 25.57 -50.30
N THR A 4 -2.84 24.26 -50.11
CA THR A 4 -1.89 23.55 -49.22
C THR A 4 -2.19 23.32 -47.72
N MET A 5 -3.32 23.73 -47.15
CA MET A 5 -3.59 23.42 -45.72
C MET A 5 -3.96 21.94 -45.44
N LEU A 6 -4.46 21.18 -46.43
CA LEU A 6 -5.18 19.92 -46.18
C LEU A 6 -4.30 18.66 -45.95
N GLY A 7 -3.09 18.60 -46.53
CA GLY A 7 -2.15 17.50 -46.27
C GLY A 7 -1.43 17.62 -44.91
N GLY A 8 -1.31 18.85 -44.40
CA GLY A 8 -0.84 19.13 -43.04
C GLY A 8 -1.85 18.63 -42.01
N ASP A 9 -3.14 18.85 -42.27
CA ASP A 9 -4.23 18.46 -41.36
C ASP A 9 -4.34 16.93 -41.17
N VAL A 10 -4.18 16.13 -42.23
CA VAL A 10 -4.18 14.64 -42.10
C VAL A 10 -3.00 14.14 -41.29
N ASN A 11 -1.81 14.70 -41.51
CA ASN A 11 -0.62 14.32 -40.73
C ASN A 11 -0.76 14.75 -39.26
N GLN A 12 -1.35 15.91 -38.97
CA GLN A 12 -1.65 16.35 -37.61
C GLN A 12 -2.66 15.43 -36.91
N ILE A 13 -3.68 14.94 -37.61
CA ILE A 13 -4.65 13.98 -37.05
C ILE A 13 -3.95 12.65 -36.72
N ARG A 14 -3.10 12.13 -37.62
CA ARG A 14 -2.32 10.90 -37.39
C ARG A 14 -1.33 11.06 -36.23
N GLU A 15 -0.68 12.22 -36.12
CA GLU A 15 0.21 12.53 -35.00
C GLU A 15 -0.57 12.53 -33.68
N ALA A 16 -1.71 13.21 -33.62
CA ALA A 16 -2.57 13.21 -32.43
C ALA A 16 -3.14 11.81 -32.11
N ALA A 17 -3.49 11.00 -33.11
CA ALA A 17 -3.91 9.61 -32.93
C ALA A 17 -2.80 8.76 -32.26
N SER A 18 -1.55 8.93 -32.71
CA SER A 18 -0.40 8.26 -32.11
C SER A 18 -0.16 8.71 -30.66
N ALA A 19 -0.36 9.99 -30.36
CA ALA A 19 -0.21 10.54 -29.01
C ALA A 19 -1.25 9.97 -28.04
N TYR A 20 -2.50 9.76 -28.50
CA TYR A 20 -3.54 9.12 -27.70
C TYR A 20 -3.26 7.63 -27.42
N ARG A 21 -2.69 6.89 -28.39
CA ARG A 21 -2.25 5.51 -28.15
C ARG A 21 -1.13 5.43 -27.13
N LEU A 22 -0.12 6.30 -27.25
CA LEU A 22 0.97 6.40 -26.27
C LEU A 22 0.45 6.76 -24.88
N LEU A 23 -0.50 7.70 -24.78
CA LEU A 23 -1.17 8.03 -23.53
C LEU A 23 -1.88 6.80 -22.95
N GLY A 24 -2.55 6.01 -23.78
CA GLY A 24 -3.21 4.78 -23.34
C GLY A 24 -2.24 3.76 -22.73
N ASP A 25 -1.11 3.52 -23.40
CA ASP A 25 -0.05 2.64 -22.90
C ASP A 25 0.52 3.15 -21.56
N HIS A 26 0.73 4.47 -21.44
CA HIS A 26 1.21 5.09 -20.21
C HIS A 26 0.20 4.97 -19.06
N LEU A 27 -1.10 5.11 -19.33
CA LEU A 27 -2.14 4.96 -18.32
C LEU A 27 -2.17 3.51 -17.78
N VAL A 28 -2.20 2.51 -18.66
CA VAL A 28 -2.17 1.09 -18.28
C VAL A 28 -0.90 0.77 -17.48
N SER A 29 0.26 1.22 -17.96
CA SER A 29 1.53 1.03 -17.27
C SER A 29 1.54 1.68 -15.88
N SER A 30 1.03 2.91 -15.77
CA SER A 30 0.94 3.64 -14.50
C SER A 30 0.00 2.94 -13.51
N GLY A 31 -1.14 2.42 -13.97
CA GLY A 31 -2.05 1.60 -13.17
C GLY A 31 -1.39 0.36 -12.58
N GLY A 32 -0.64 -0.37 -13.42
CA GLY A 32 0.13 -1.54 -13.00
C GLY A 32 1.23 -1.19 -11.99
N GLN A 33 1.95 -0.09 -12.21
CA GLN A 33 3.00 0.40 -11.30
C GLN A 33 2.44 0.80 -9.93
N VAL A 34 1.30 1.47 -9.88
CA VAL A 34 0.63 1.83 -8.62
C VAL A 34 0.25 0.56 -7.85
N THR A 35 -0.32 -0.43 -8.52
CA THR A 35 -0.69 -1.72 -7.89
C THR A 35 0.53 -2.42 -7.31
N ALA A 36 1.57 -2.62 -8.13
CA ALA A 36 2.80 -3.29 -7.70
C ALA A 36 3.51 -2.56 -6.56
N THR A 37 3.51 -1.23 -6.59
CA THR A 37 4.10 -0.41 -5.52
C THR A 37 3.32 -0.55 -4.22
N THR A 38 1.99 -0.47 -4.29
CA THR A 38 1.11 -0.63 -3.12
C THR A 38 1.30 -2.00 -2.49
N ASP A 39 1.26 -3.07 -3.27
CA ASP A 39 1.42 -4.44 -2.77
C ASP A 39 2.79 -4.64 -2.09
N GLY A 40 3.86 -4.10 -2.69
CA GLY A 40 5.20 -4.13 -2.12
C GLY A 40 5.30 -3.37 -0.79
N LEU A 41 4.67 -2.21 -0.68
CA LEU A 41 4.65 -1.42 0.56
C LEU A 41 3.85 -2.10 1.67
N VAL A 42 2.67 -2.67 1.35
CA VAL A 42 1.84 -3.39 2.32
C VAL A 42 2.59 -4.61 2.86
N ALA A 43 3.19 -5.42 1.97
CA ALA A 43 3.99 -6.57 2.37
C ALA A 43 5.19 -6.16 3.25
N GLY A 44 5.90 -5.09 2.88
CA GLY A 44 7.04 -4.58 3.65
C GLY A 44 6.64 -4.10 5.05
N LEU A 45 5.50 -3.41 5.18
CA LEU A 45 4.99 -2.99 6.49
C LEU A 45 4.59 -4.17 7.37
N GLN A 46 3.98 -5.20 6.80
CA GLN A 46 3.62 -6.42 7.54
C GLN A 46 4.85 -7.18 8.05
N GLU A 47 5.93 -7.23 7.25
CA GLU A 47 7.20 -7.83 7.67
C GLU A 47 7.86 -7.02 8.80
N GLN A 48 7.91 -5.69 8.67
CA GLN A 48 8.45 -4.80 9.69
C GLN A 48 7.69 -4.94 11.02
N LEU A 49 6.36 -5.00 10.95
CA LEU A 49 5.52 -5.21 12.13
C LEU A 49 5.79 -6.56 12.79
N SER A 50 5.90 -7.62 11.99
CA SER A 50 6.19 -8.97 12.49
C SER A 50 7.53 -9.02 13.22
N SER A 51 8.54 -8.36 12.66
CA SER A 51 9.86 -8.22 13.28
C SER A 51 9.79 -7.42 14.59
N ALA A 52 9.12 -6.26 14.58
CA ALA A 52 8.94 -5.43 15.77
C ALA A 52 8.19 -6.19 16.89
N ARG A 53 7.15 -6.96 16.54
CA ARG A 53 6.42 -7.81 17.48
C ARG A 53 7.33 -8.85 18.12
N ALA A 54 8.17 -9.52 17.32
CA ALA A 54 9.11 -10.51 17.85
C ALA A 54 10.11 -9.87 18.82
N THR A 55 10.67 -8.72 18.48
CA THR A 55 11.56 -7.97 19.38
C THR A 55 10.86 -7.58 20.68
N LEU A 56 9.64 -7.01 20.60
CA LEU A 56 8.88 -6.60 21.78
C LEU A 56 8.54 -7.78 22.69
N MET A 57 8.11 -8.92 22.12
CA MET A 57 7.84 -10.13 22.92
C MET A 57 9.10 -10.64 23.61
N SER A 58 10.25 -10.62 22.93
CA SER A 58 11.53 -10.98 23.54
C SER A 58 11.90 -10.03 24.69
N THR A 59 11.69 -8.72 24.53
CA THR A 59 11.97 -7.75 25.59
C THR A 59 11.03 -7.95 26.79
N LEU A 60 9.74 -8.17 26.55
CA LEU A 60 8.76 -8.44 27.62
C LEU A 60 9.10 -9.72 28.38
N GLN A 61 9.57 -10.77 27.69
CA GLN A 61 10.03 -11.98 28.33
C GLN A 61 11.27 -11.72 29.20
N GLY A 62 12.23 -10.94 28.70
CA GLY A 62 13.40 -10.52 29.47
C GLY A 62 13.03 -9.76 30.75
N VAL A 63 12.08 -8.81 30.67
CA VAL A 63 11.59 -8.08 31.84
C VAL A 63 10.93 -9.01 32.87
N ASN A 64 10.14 -9.99 32.41
CA ASN A 64 9.54 -10.99 33.29
C ASN A 64 10.60 -11.85 34.01
N ASP A 65 11.63 -12.28 33.27
CA ASP A 65 12.71 -13.09 33.83
C ASP A 65 13.56 -12.29 34.83
N GLU A 66 13.86 -11.02 34.51
CA GLU A 66 14.56 -10.09 35.43
C GLU A 66 13.74 -9.82 36.70
N SER A 67 12.44 -9.60 36.57
CA SER A 67 11.52 -9.41 37.71
C SER A 67 11.54 -10.63 38.63
N ARG A 68 11.37 -11.85 38.07
CA ARG A 68 11.41 -13.09 38.84
C ARG A 68 12.77 -13.32 39.50
N ALA A 69 13.86 -13.02 38.80
CA ALA A 69 15.20 -13.11 39.36
C ALA A 69 15.40 -12.13 40.54
N ALA A 70 14.86 -10.92 40.44
CA ALA A 70 14.89 -9.94 41.52
C ALA A 70 14.07 -10.42 42.73
N VAL A 71 12.83 -10.88 42.53
CA VAL A 71 11.97 -11.45 43.58
C VAL A 71 12.64 -12.65 44.24
N SER A 72 13.22 -13.56 43.47
CA SER A 72 13.95 -14.72 44.00
C SER A 72 15.15 -14.33 44.87
N LYS A 73 15.90 -13.30 44.48
CA LYS A 73 17.02 -12.78 45.29
C LYS A 73 16.52 -12.22 46.62
N PHE A 74 15.40 -11.49 46.63
CA PHE A 74 14.79 -10.99 47.87
C PHE A 74 14.28 -12.12 48.77
N GLY A 75 13.67 -13.16 48.19
CA GLY A 75 13.20 -14.33 48.93
C GLY A 75 14.33 -15.17 49.54
N GLY A 76 15.54 -15.11 48.98
CA GLY A 76 16.73 -15.78 49.54
C GLY A 76 17.29 -15.13 50.81
N ILE A 77 16.82 -13.94 51.19
CA ILE A 77 17.24 -13.22 52.39
C ILE A 77 16.32 -13.58 53.56
N MET A 78 16.89 -13.90 54.73
CA MET A 78 16.10 -14.12 55.95
C MET A 78 15.55 -12.81 56.51
N TRP A 79 14.35 -12.43 56.06
CA TRP A 79 13.59 -11.33 56.64
C TRP A 79 12.87 -11.75 57.92
N THR A 80 12.71 -10.84 58.88
CA THR A 80 12.04 -11.08 60.16
C THR A 80 10.99 -10.01 60.45
N GLY A 81 9.96 -10.36 61.22
CA GLY A 81 8.92 -9.43 61.66
C GLY A 81 8.23 -8.70 60.52
N ALA A 82 8.01 -7.39 60.70
CA ALA A 82 7.34 -6.52 59.72
C ALA A 82 8.03 -6.49 58.34
N ASN A 83 9.36 -6.62 58.29
CA ASN A 83 10.11 -6.58 57.03
C ASN A 83 9.78 -7.79 56.13
N ARG A 84 9.45 -8.95 56.71
CA ARG A 84 9.04 -10.12 55.92
C ARG A 84 7.71 -9.87 55.22
N ALA A 85 6.72 -9.40 55.96
CA ALA A 85 5.39 -9.10 55.42
C ALA A 85 5.48 -8.04 54.30
N GLN A 86 6.31 -7.00 54.49
CA GLN A 86 6.52 -5.97 53.49
C GLN A 86 7.19 -6.52 52.21
N VAL A 87 8.17 -7.41 52.33
CA VAL A 87 8.82 -8.02 51.15
C VAL A 87 7.87 -8.93 50.37
N GLU A 88 7.03 -9.69 51.06
CA GLU A 88 6.00 -10.54 50.43
C GLU A 88 4.98 -9.69 49.67
N GLU A 89 4.51 -8.60 50.27
CA GLU A 89 3.57 -7.66 49.65
C GLU A 89 4.16 -6.98 48.40
N VAL A 90 5.36 -6.40 48.52
CA VAL A 90 6.02 -5.71 47.39
C VAL A 90 6.35 -6.69 46.25
N SER A 91 6.72 -7.93 46.58
CA SER A 91 6.98 -8.95 45.55
C SER A 91 5.71 -9.32 44.78
N ALA A 92 4.59 -9.48 45.48
CA ALA A 92 3.30 -9.77 44.87
C ALA A 92 2.80 -8.59 44.01
N GLU A 93 2.98 -7.36 44.49
CA GLU A 93 2.62 -6.14 43.74
C GLU A 93 3.46 -5.99 42.47
N LEU A 94 4.77 -6.24 42.56
CA LEU A 94 5.67 -6.22 41.39
C LEU A 94 5.26 -7.25 40.35
N ASP A 95 5.03 -8.50 40.76
CA ASP A 95 4.58 -9.57 39.85
C ASP A 95 3.24 -9.22 39.19
N ALA A 96 2.29 -8.66 39.95
CA ALA A 96 1.01 -8.21 39.40
C ALA A 96 1.19 -7.11 38.34
N HIS A 97 2.00 -6.08 38.63
CA HIS A 97 2.24 -4.98 37.71
C HIS A 97 2.99 -5.40 36.44
N VAL A 98 3.98 -6.29 36.56
CA VAL A 98 4.72 -6.79 35.39
C VAL A 98 3.80 -7.62 34.49
N ASN A 99 2.96 -8.48 35.08
CA ASN A 99 1.99 -9.27 34.32
C ASN A 99 0.94 -8.38 33.64
N GLU A 100 0.37 -7.41 34.36
CA GLU A 100 -0.60 -6.46 33.82
C GLU A 100 -0.01 -5.65 32.66
N THR A 101 1.21 -5.12 32.85
CA THR A 101 1.91 -4.35 31.82
C THR A 101 2.22 -5.19 30.59
N THR A 102 2.66 -6.45 30.79
CA THR A 102 2.92 -7.39 29.70
C THR A 102 1.65 -7.67 28.90
N ALA A 103 0.54 -7.98 29.56
CA ALA A 103 -0.74 -8.27 28.92
C ALA A 103 -1.27 -7.03 28.15
N ARG A 104 -1.13 -5.84 28.75
CA ARG A 104 -1.53 -4.58 28.10
C ARG A 104 -0.73 -4.32 26.83
N ILE A 105 0.60 -4.48 26.88
CA ILE A 105 1.45 -4.26 25.70
C ILE A 105 1.15 -5.28 24.60
N GLN A 106 0.93 -6.55 24.96
CA GLN A 106 0.48 -7.57 24.00
C GLN A 106 -0.82 -7.16 23.29
N GLY A 107 -1.83 -6.72 24.04
CA GLY A 107 -3.10 -6.27 23.47
C GLY A 107 -2.94 -5.05 22.54
N ILE A 108 -2.06 -4.10 22.87
CA ILE A 108 -1.76 -2.95 22.00
C ILE A 108 -1.14 -3.41 20.68
N ILE A 109 -0.18 -4.33 20.71
CA ILE A 109 0.50 -4.84 19.51
C ILE A 109 -0.49 -5.60 18.62
N GLU A 110 -1.38 -6.41 19.19
CA GLU A 110 -2.40 -7.14 18.44
C GLU A 110 -3.41 -6.20 17.78
N ALA A 111 -3.86 -5.17 18.51
CA ALA A 111 -4.75 -4.16 17.95
C ALA A 111 -4.07 -3.37 16.81
N PHE A 112 -2.79 -3.01 16.98
CA PHE A 112 -2.03 -2.34 15.94
C PHE A 112 -1.83 -3.22 14.70
N GLY A 113 -1.60 -4.53 14.89
CA GLY A 113 -1.55 -5.50 13.79
C GLY A 113 -2.85 -5.59 13.00
N ALA A 114 -3.98 -5.73 13.69
CA ALA A 114 -5.28 -5.78 13.05
C ALA A 114 -5.59 -4.50 12.25
N GLU A 115 -5.20 -3.34 12.76
CA GLU A 115 -5.39 -2.06 12.07
C GLU A 115 -4.48 -1.93 10.84
N LEU A 116 -3.23 -2.39 10.92
CA LEU A 116 -2.34 -2.42 9.76
C LEU A 116 -2.84 -3.37 8.67
N ASP A 117 -3.36 -4.54 9.02
CA ASP A 117 -3.96 -5.47 8.05
C ASP A 117 -5.20 -4.84 7.38
N ARG A 118 -6.04 -4.15 8.15
CA ARG A 118 -7.20 -3.42 7.62
C ARG A 118 -6.77 -2.33 6.63
N LEU A 119 -5.81 -1.49 7.02
CA LEU A 119 -5.28 -0.42 6.16
C LEU A 119 -4.60 -0.98 4.91
N GLY A 120 -3.88 -2.10 5.04
CA GLY A 120 -3.29 -2.81 3.91
C GLY A 120 -4.33 -3.27 2.90
N ALA A 121 -5.42 -3.88 3.37
CA ALA A 121 -6.53 -4.31 2.52
C ALA A 121 -7.21 -3.11 1.82
N GLU A 122 -7.43 -2.00 2.52
CA GLU A 122 -8.01 -0.78 1.94
C GLU A 122 -7.10 -0.16 0.87
N LEU A 123 -5.79 -0.14 1.10
CA LEU A 123 -4.82 0.33 0.11
C LEU A 123 -4.81 -0.55 -1.14
N THR A 124 -4.85 -1.87 -0.98
CA THR A 124 -4.92 -2.82 -2.11
C THR A 124 -6.23 -2.68 -2.90
N ASP A 125 -7.36 -2.43 -2.22
CA ASP A 125 -8.63 -2.15 -2.92
C ASP A 125 -8.56 -0.85 -3.74
N VAL A 126 -8.05 0.23 -3.14
CA VAL A 126 -7.85 1.50 -3.84
C VAL A 126 -6.90 1.36 -5.03
N SER A 127 -5.78 0.65 -4.89
CA SER A 127 -4.84 0.44 -6.01
C SER A 127 -5.48 -0.38 -7.13
N THR A 128 -6.29 -1.39 -6.79
CA THR A 128 -7.04 -2.19 -7.75
C THR A 128 -8.06 -1.34 -8.52
N GLN A 129 -8.82 -0.50 -7.82
CA GLN A 129 -9.78 0.42 -8.44
C GLN A 129 -9.07 1.46 -9.33
N PHE A 130 -7.96 2.02 -8.85
CA PHE A 130 -7.14 2.94 -9.64
C PHE A 130 -6.66 2.27 -10.93
N ASN A 131 -6.14 1.05 -10.85
CA ASN A 131 -5.70 0.29 -12.02
C ASN A 131 -6.85 0.03 -13.00
N ALA A 132 -8.04 -0.35 -12.52
CA ALA A 132 -9.20 -0.55 -13.37
C ALA A 132 -9.60 0.74 -14.12
N VAL A 133 -9.59 1.88 -13.43
CA VAL A 133 -9.85 3.20 -14.05
C VAL A 133 -8.76 3.55 -15.06
N ALA A 134 -7.49 3.31 -14.74
CA ALA A 134 -6.37 3.58 -15.62
C ALA A 134 -6.41 2.73 -16.90
N VAL A 135 -6.77 1.44 -16.78
CA VAL A 135 -6.97 0.54 -17.92
C VAL A 135 -8.14 1.02 -18.78
N SER A 136 -9.30 1.31 -18.18
CA SER A 136 -10.47 1.80 -18.93
C SER A 136 -10.20 3.13 -19.64
N ALA A 137 -9.50 4.05 -18.98
CA ALA A 137 -9.06 5.30 -19.59
C ALA A 137 -8.05 5.05 -20.73
N GLY A 138 -7.16 4.08 -20.56
CA GLY A 138 -6.20 3.69 -21.59
C GLY A 138 -6.88 3.09 -22.83
N GLU A 139 -7.83 2.18 -22.65
CA GLU A 139 -8.67 1.62 -23.73
C GLU A 139 -9.44 2.72 -24.47
N SER A 140 -10.00 3.68 -23.73
CA SER A 140 -10.69 4.84 -24.32
C SER A 140 -9.75 5.72 -25.14
N ALA A 141 -8.53 5.95 -24.66
CA ALA A 141 -7.52 6.71 -25.39
C ALA A 141 -7.08 5.98 -26.67
N VAL A 142 -6.86 4.66 -26.62
CA VAL A 142 -6.55 3.86 -27.81
C VAL A 142 -7.71 3.91 -28.82
N SER A 143 -8.95 3.70 -28.36
CA SER A 143 -10.14 3.77 -29.22
C SER A 143 -10.31 5.13 -29.89
N LEU A 144 -9.97 6.22 -29.18
CA LEU A 144 -9.98 7.56 -29.76
C LEU A 144 -8.88 7.71 -30.81
N GLY A 145 -7.67 7.21 -30.54
CA GLY A 145 -6.59 7.16 -31.53
C GLY A 145 -7.01 6.41 -32.80
N ASP A 146 -7.63 5.24 -32.67
CA ASP A 146 -8.12 4.45 -33.81
C ASP A 146 -9.22 5.18 -34.60
N ALA A 147 -10.13 5.87 -33.90
CA ALA A 147 -11.16 6.68 -34.54
C ALA A 147 -10.56 7.86 -35.32
N MET A 148 -9.52 8.49 -34.78
CA MET A 148 -8.78 9.57 -35.45
C MET A 148 -8.01 9.05 -36.67
N ASP A 149 -7.38 7.88 -36.59
CA ASP A 149 -6.72 7.24 -37.74
C ASP A 149 -7.74 6.89 -38.85
N ALA A 150 -8.91 6.38 -38.46
CA ALA A 150 -10.01 6.12 -39.40
C ALA A 150 -10.48 7.41 -40.08
N GLN A 151 -10.63 8.50 -39.32
CA GLN A 151 -11.00 9.81 -39.85
C GLN A 151 -9.92 10.37 -40.80
N ALA A 152 -8.64 10.25 -40.42
CA ALA A 152 -7.51 10.66 -41.26
C ALA A 152 -7.52 9.91 -42.61
N ASN A 153 -7.78 8.60 -42.59
CA ASN A 153 -7.85 7.79 -43.80
C ASN A 153 -9.07 8.14 -44.68
N GLN A 154 -10.21 8.44 -44.07
CA GLN A 154 -11.40 8.92 -44.81
C GLN A 154 -11.14 10.27 -45.47
N LEU A 155 -10.50 11.21 -44.75
CA LEU A 155 -10.10 12.50 -45.30
C LEU A 155 -9.13 12.32 -46.48
N ASP A 156 -8.11 11.48 -46.30
CA ASP A 156 -7.13 11.15 -47.34
C ASP A 156 -7.80 10.56 -48.58
N ASP A 157 -8.73 9.60 -48.43
CA ASP A 157 -9.45 8.98 -49.53
C ASP A 157 -10.38 9.95 -50.27
N VAL A 158 -11.14 10.79 -49.54
CA VAL A 158 -11.97 11.85 -50.13
C VAL A 158 -11.11 12.86 -50.89
N MET A 159 -9.94 13.22 -50.37
CA MET A 159 -9.01 14.13 -51.03
C MET A 159 -8.40 13.54 -52.30
N ASN A 160 -8.11 12.24 -52.31
CA ASN A 160 -7.44 11.58 -53.44
C ASN A 160 -8.42 11.11 -54.53
N THR A 161 -9.68 10.83 -54.18
CA THR A 161 -10.70 10.31 -55.11
C THR A 161 -11.79 11.32 -55.48
N GLY A 162 -11.96 12.41 -54.72
CA GLY A 162 -12.97 13.45 -54.97
C GLY A 162 -14.42 13.04 -54.73
N VAL A 163 -14.67 11.82 -54.22
CA VAL A 163 -16.02 11.27 -54.02
C VAL A 163 -16.35 11.21 -52.52
N THR A 164 -17.27 12.05 -52.07
CA THR A 164 -17.93 11.87 -50.76
C THR A 164 -18.95 10.75 -50.91
N ARG A 165 -18.71 9.57 -50.33
CA ARG A 165 -19.75 8.52 -50.25
C ARG A 165 -20.81 8.97 -49.25
N VAL A 166 -21.95 9.39 -49.77
CA VAL A 166 -23.22 9.60 -49.03
C VAL A 166 -23.81 8.26 -48.63
#